data_AF-A0A6M2E7X8-F1
#
_entry.id   AF-A0A6M2E7X8-F1
#
_cell.length_a   1.000
_cell.length_b   1.000
_cell.length_c   1.000
_cell.angle_alpha   90.00
_cell.angle_beta   90.00
_cell.angle_gamma   90.00
#
_symmetry.space_group_name_H-M   'P 1'
#
loop_
_entity.id
_entity.type
_entity.pdbx_description
1 polymer ?
#
loop_
_entity_poly.entity_id
_entity_poly.type
_entity_poly.pdbx_seq_one_letter_code
_entity_poly.pdbx_strand_id
1 'polypeptide(L)'
;MGLFGKTPERSPKEQVREWTSKLRKEGYQLDRQIRAIQRQEEGVKKSLKEAAKKNDKEVCLILAKEVLRARKAISRIHASKAQLNSVVMSMNHQLATLRLAGSMQRSTEVMKSMQQLIRVPEVAQTMRDLSKEMMRAGIIEEMLDDTME
;
A
#
# COMPACT_ATOMS: atom_id res chain seq x y z
N MET A 1 -7.03 -36.13 -2.16
CA MET A 1 -6.08 -35.92 -1.04
C MET A 1 -5.55 -37.28 -0.62
N GLY A 2 -4.24 -37.45 -0.54
CA GLY A 2 -3.57 -38.73 -0.26
C GLY A 2 -2.98 -38.79 1.16
N LEU A 3 -2.92 -40.00 1.70
CA LEU A 3 -2.67 -40.34 3.12
C LEU A 3 -1.23 -40.21 3.63
N PHE A 4 -0.24 -39.82 2.81
CA PHE A 4 1.13 -39.58 3.26
C PHE A 4 1.78 -38.54 2.36
N GLY A 5 2.17 -37.39 2.93
CA GLY A 5 2.81 -36.31 2.20
C GLY A 5 2.33 -34.96 2.70
N LYS A 6 3.29 -34.09 3.06
CA LYS A 6 3.11 -32.70 3.49
C LYS A 6 1.92 -32.06 2.76
N THR A 7 1.04 -31.36 3.50
CA THR A 7 0.03 -30.46 2.91
C THR A 7 0.61 -29.81 1.66
N PRO A 8 -0.01 -29.95 0.47
CA PRO A 8 0.58 -29.40 -0.74
C PRO A 8 0.87 -27.93 -0.49
N GLU A 9 2.14 -27.55 -0.57
CA GLU A 9 2.52 -26.14 -0.61
C GLU A 9 1.62 -25.49 -1.67
N ARG A 10 0.92 -24.42 -1.28
CA ARG A 10 -0.04 -23.73 -2.15
C ARG A 10 0.59 -23.52 -3.52
N SER A 11 -0.13 -23.82 -4.59
CA SER A 11 0.44 -23.67 -5.93
C SER A 11 0.92 -22.23 -6.16
N PRO A 12 1.98 -21.98 -6.94
CA PRO A 12 2.46 -20.62 -7.24
C PRO A 12 1.34 -19.68 -7.73
N LYS A 13 0.41 -20.23 -8.51
CA LYS A 13 -0.78 -19.51 -8.99
C LYS A 13 -1.73 -19.09 -7.87
N GLU A 14 -1.94 -19.96 -6.87
CA GLU A 14 -2.77 -19.63 -5.70
C GLU A 14 -2.09 -18.61 -4.81
N GLN A 15 -0.78 -18.73 -4.61
CA GLN A 15 0.02 -17.76 -3.85
C GLN A 15 -0.09 -16.36 -4.47
N VAL A 16 0.16 -16.21 -5.77
CA VAL A 16 0.06 -14.90 -6.45
C VAL A 16 -1.36 -14.33 -6.40
N ARG A 17 -2.40 -15.18 -6.50
CA ARG A 17 -3.80 -14.73 -6.34
C ARG A 17 -4.08 -14.24 -4.93
N GLU A 18 -3.58 -14.93 -3.92
CA GLU A 18 -3.72 -14.54 -2.52
C GLU A 18 -3.03 -13.21 -2.25
N TRP A 19 -1.78 -13.04 -2.68
CA TRP A 19 -1.05 -11.77 -2.53
C TRP A 19 -1.77 -10.63 -3.24
N THR A 20 -2.23 -10.86 -4.47
CA THR A 20 -3.02 -9.87 -5.23
C THR A 20 -4.29 -9.47 -4.47
N SER A 21 -4.98 -10.43 -3.83
CA SER A 21 -6.15 -10.17 -3.02
C SER A 21 -5.83 -9.34 -1.78
N LYS A 22 -4.77 -9.70 -1.04
CA LYS A 22 -4.27 -8.95 0.13
C LYS A 22 -3.91 -7.51 -0.26
N LEU A 23 -3.13 -7.32 -1.33
CA LEU A 23 -2.73 -6.00 -1.84
C LEU A 23 -3.94 -5.12 -2.23
N ARG A 24 -4.95 -5.70 -2.90
CA ARG A 24 -6.18 -4.97 -3.25
C ARG A 24 -6.97 -4.55 -2.00
N LYS A 25 -7.04 -5.43 -1.00
CA LYS A 25 -7.69 -5.11 0.28
C LYS A 25 -7.02 -3.92 0.95
N GLU A 26 -5.69 -3.87 0.98
CA GLU A 26 -4.95 -2.71 1.49
C GLU A 26 -5.21 -1.44 0.68
N GLY A 27 -5.26 -1.56 -0.66
CA GLY A 27 -5.65 -0.44 -1.53
C GLY A 27 -7.02 0.16 -1.18
N TYR A 28 -8.01 -0.68 -0.85
CA TYR A 28 -9.32 -0.21 -0.39
C TYR A 28 -9.28 0.43 1.01
N GLN A 29 -8.37 0.01 1.89
CA GLN A 29 -8.18 0.65 3.20
C GLN A 29 -7.65 2.07 3.01
N LEU A 30 -6.65 2.25 2.15
CA LEU A 30 -6.13 3.58 1.80
C LEU A 30 -7.21 4.48 1.20
N ASP A 31 -8.07 3.95 0.31
CA ASP A 31 -9.19 4.72 -0.24
C ASP A 31 -10.19 5.18 0.82
N ARG A 32 -10.46 4.35 1.84
CA ARG A 32 -11.31 4.74 2.97
C ARG A 32 -10.67 5.86 3.79
N GLN A 33 -9.36 5.79 4.01
CA GLN A 33 -8.63 6.84 4.72
C GLN A 33 -8.62 8.16 3.96
N ILE A 34 -8.37 8.14 2.64
CA ILE A 34 -8.46 9.35 1.79
C ILE A 34 -9.83 10.01 1.96
N ARG A 35 -10.92 9.22 1.84
CA ARG A 35 -12.28 9.73 2.01
C ARG A 35 -12.55 10.28 3.41
N ALA A 36 -11.98 9.66 4.45
CA ALA A 36 -12.11 10.15 5.82
C ALA A 36 -11.44 11.51 6.00
N ILE A 37 -10.19 11.65 5.54
CA ILE A 37 -9.43 12.91 5.61
C ILE A 37 -10.10 14.00 4.79
N GLN A 38 -10.60 13.70 3.59
CA GLN A 38 -11.33 14.65 2.76
C GLN A 38 -12.60 15.19 3.45
N ARG A 39 -13.36 14.32 4.13
CA ARG A 39 -14.54 14.76 4.91
C ARG A 39 -14.14 15.67 6.07
N GLN A 40 -13.04 15.36 6.76
CA GLN A 40 -12.52 16.21 7.83
C GLN A 40 -12.03 17.56 7.28
N GLU A 41 -11.31 17.57 6.15
CA GLU A 41 -10.87 18.79 5.47
C GLU A 41 -12.07 19.69 5.12
N GLU A 42 -13.18 19.12 4.65
CA GLU A 42 -14.38 19.88 4.33
C GLU A 42 -15.03 20.52 5.57
N GLY A 43 -15.01 19.82 6.71
CA GLY A 43 -15.42 20.39 7.99
C GLY A 43 -14.54 21.58 8.40
N VAL A 44 -13.21 21.41 8.34
CA VAL A 44 -12.23 22.47 8.65
C VAL A 44 -12.40 23.68 7.72
N LYS A 45 -12.68 23.47 6.43
CA LYS A 45 -12.96 24.56 5.48
C LYS A 45 -14.19 25.36 5.87
N LYS A 46 -15.25 24.72 6.36
CA LYS A 46 -16.45 25.42 6.84
C LYS A 46 -16.11 26.27 8.07
N SER A 47 -15.42 25.71 9.06
CA SER A 47 -14.97 26.44 10.24
C SER A 47 -14.04 27.60 9.89
N LEU A 48 -13.18 27.44 8.89
CA LEU A 48 -12.29 28.51 8.40
C LEU A 48 -13.10 29.68 7.83
N LYS A 49 -14.13 29.40 7.02
CA LYS A 49 -15.03 30.44 6.48
C LYS A 49 -15.79 31.16 7.59
N GLU A 50 -16.22 30.45 8.63
CA GLU A 50 -16.90 31.04 9.78
C GLU A 50 -15.97 31.93 10.62
N ALA A 51 -14.75 31.46 10.90
CA ALA A 51 -13.73 32.25 11.59
C ALA A 51 -13.34 33.52 10.80
N ALA A 52 -13.27 33.40 9.47
CA ALA A 52 -12.99 34.54 8.60
C ALA A 52 -14.09 35.62 8.69
N LYS A 53 -15.37 35.22 8.76
CA LYS A 53 -16.48 36.17 8.96
C LYS A 53 -16.41 36.89 10.32
N LYS A 54 -15.86 36.24 11.34
CA LYS A 54 -15.64 36.81 12.67
C LYS A 54 -14.36 37.65 12.77
N ASN A 55 -13.60 37.77 11.67
CA ASN A 55 -12.33 38.48 11.59
C ASN A 55 -11.25 37.96 12.58
N ASP A 56 -11.35 36.68 12.96
CA ASP A 56 -10.39 36.02 13.84
C ASP A 56 -9.23 35.45 13.01
N LYS A 57 -8.19 36.27 12.83
CA LYS A 57 -7.04 35.95 11.99
C LYS A 57 -6.20 34.80 12.53
N GLU A 58 -6.05 34.69 13.84
CA GLU A 58 -5.23 33.63 14.46
C GLU A 58 -5.85 32.25 14.23
N VAL A 59 -7.16 32.13 14.46
CA VAL A 59 -7.90 30.89 14.19
C VAL A 59 -7.88 30.54 12.70
N CYS A 60 -8.02 31.53 11.82
CA CYS A 60 -7.93 31.30 10.38
C CYS A 60 -6.56 30.73 9.96
N LEU A 61 -5.46 31.23 10.51
CA LEU A 61 -4.12 30.74 10.22
C LEU A 61 -3.93 29.29 10.68
N ILE A 62 -4.43 28.93 11.87
CA ILE A 62 -4.35 27.56 12.38
C ILE A 62 -5.15 26.60 11.48
N LEU A 63 -6.40 26.94 11.16
CA LEU A 63 -7.26 26.11 10.31
C LEU A 63 -6.70 25.98 8.90
N ALA A 64 -6.11 27.05 8.34
CA ALA A 64 -5.47 27.00 7.02
C ALA A 64 -4.28 26.04 6.99
N LYS A 65 -3.43 26.06 8.03
CA LYS A 65 -2.32 25.09 8.17
C LYS A 65 -2.85 23.66 8.25
N GLU A 66 -3.98 23.44 8.92
CA GLU A 66 -4.58 22.12 9.03
C GLU A 66 -5.11 21.60 7.69
N VAL A 67 -5.74 22.46 6.88
CA VAL A 67 -6.12 22.12 5.49
C VAL A 67 -4.90 21.72 4.65
N LEU A 68 -3.78 22.43 4.78
CA LEU A 68 -2.55 22.09 4.06
C LEU A 68 -1.96 20.74 4.52
N ARG A 69 -2.01 20.45 5.82
CA ARG A 69 -1.58 19.15 6.37
C ARG A 69 -2.45 18.01 5.85
N ALA A 70 -3.77 18.17 5.85
CA ALA A 70 -4.71 17.20 5.31
C ALA A 70 -4.42 16.88 3.84
N ARG A 71 -4.18 17.90 3.01
CA ARG A 71 -3.82 17.73 1.58
C ARG A 71 -2.49 17.00 1.40
N LYS A 72 -1.47 17.33 2.21
CA LYS A 72 -0.17 16.63 2.19
C LYS A 72 -0.33 15.16 2.57
N ALA A 73 -1.16 14.85 3.58
CA ALA A 73 -1.46 13.48 3.97
C ALA A 73 -2.16 12.71 2.83
N ILE A 74 -3.19 13.30 2.21
CA ILE A 74 -3.88 12.71 1.05
C ILE A 74 -2.91 12.42 -0.10
N SER A 75 -2.02 13.37 -0.42
CA SER A 75 -1.02 13.21 -1.48
C SER A 75 -0.06 12.03 -1.20
N ARG A 76 0.39 11.88 0.05
CA ARG A 76 1.24 10.75 0.47
C ARG A 76 0.51 9.41 0.34
N ILE A 77 -0.76 9.35 0.71
CA ILE A 77 -1.57 8.13 0.58
C ILE A 77 -1.78 7.79 -0.90
N HIS A 78 -2.00 8.78 -1.78
CA HIS A 78 -2.06 8.55 -3.22
C HIS A 78 -0.75 7.99 -3.79
N ALA A 79 0.39 8.51 -3.37
CA ALA A 79 1.69 7.96 -3.78
C ALA A 79 1.84 6.50 -3.33
N SER A 80 1.44 6.19 -2.09
CA SER A 80 1.45 4.82 -1.56
C SER A 80 0.53 3.90 -2.37
N LYS A 81 -0.67 4.37 -2.74
CA LYS A 81 -1.59 3.61 -3.59
C LYS A 81 -1.02 3.34 -4.98
N ALA A 82 -0.28 4.30 -5.56
CA ALA A 82 0.38 4.08 -6.85
C ALA A 82 1.42 2.95 -6.77
N GLN A 83 2.21 2.89 -5.68
CA GLN A 83 3.15 1.80 -5.45
C GLN A 83 2.43 0.45 -5.27
N LEU A 84 1.33 0.40 -4.52
CA LEU A 84 0.49 -0.82 -4.42
C LEU A 84 0.01 -1.30 -5.78
N ASN A 85 -0.47 -0.37 -6.61
CA ASN A 85 -0.95 -0.70 -7.95
C ASN A 85 0.18 -1.24 -8.85
N SER A 86 1.40 -0.69 -8.76
CA SER A 86 2.58 -1.25 -9.45
C SER A 86 2.78 -2.71 -9.04
N VAL A 87 2.82 -3.02 -7.74
CA VAL A 87 2.99 -4.41 -7.26
C VAL A 87 1.86 -5.31 -7.77
N VAL A 88 0.60 -4.86 -7.73
CA VAL A 88 -0.55 -5.63 -8.27
C VAL A 88 -0.40 -5.90 -9.76
N MET A 89 0.09 -4.94 -10.56
CA MET A 89 0.35 -5.15 -11.98
C MET A 89 1.47 -6.17 -12.18
N SER A 90 2.57 -6.07 -11.44
CA SER A 90 3.65 -7.05 -11.50
C SER A 90 3.18 -8.45 -11.08
N MET A 91 2.27 -8.58 -10.11
CA MET A 91 1.68 -9.88 -9.75
C MET A 91 0.82 -10.47 -10.88
N ASN A 92 0.04 -9.63 -11.59
CA ASN A 92 -0.67 -10.10 -12.78
C ASN A 92 0.29 -10.54 -13.88
N HIS A 93 1.41 -9.85 -14.04
CA HIS A 93 2.48 -10.25 -14.95
C HIS A 93 3.07 -11.61 -14.53
N GLN A 94 3.36 -11.83 -13.25
CA GLN A 94 3.83 -13.14 -12.74
C GLN A 94 2.84 -14.27 -13.03
N LEU A 95 1.53 -14.03 -12.96
CA LEU A 95 0.52 -15.02 -13.37
C LEU A 95 0.59 -15.37 -14.86
N ALA A 96 0.87 -14.39 -15.72
CA ALA A 96 1.06 -14.62 -17.15
C ALA A 96 2.35 -15.41 -17.41
N THR A 97 3.45 -15.02 -16.78
CA THR A 97 4.74 -15.72 -16.84
C THR A 97 4.62 -17.16 -16.34
N LEU A 98 3.92 -17.40 -15.23
CA LEU A 98 3.64 -18.75 -14.72
C LEU A 98 2.90 -19.63 -15.74
N ARG A 99 1.97 -19.07 -16.52
CA ARG A 99 1.23 -19.82 -17.55
C ARG A 99 2.11 -20.20 -18.74
N LEU A 100 3.09 -19.36 -19.08
CA LEU A 100 3.95 -19.53 -20.25
C LEU A 100 5.22 -20.33 -19.92
N ALA A 101 5.90 -19.98 -18.84
CA ALA A 101 7.19 -20.51 -18.44
C ALA A 101 7.12 -21.54 -17.28
N GLY A 102 5.95 -21.75 -16.70
CA GLY A 102 5.74 -22.72 -15.60
C GLY A 102 6.35 -22.31 -14.26
N SER A 103 7.03 -21.17 -14.17
CA SER A 103 7.74 -20.69 -12.97
C SER A 103 7.53 -19.19 -12.74
N MET A 104 7.70 -18.74 -11.50
CA MET A 104 7.74 -17.32 -11.15
C MET A 104 9.14 -16.76 -11.44
N GLN A 105 9.20 -15.49 -11.81
CA GLN A 105 10.46 -14.79 -12.08
C GLN A 105 10.74 -13.73 -11.03
N ARG A 106 12.03 -13.45 -10.81
CA ARG A 106 12.47 -12.34 -9.94
C ARG A 106 12.03 -11.00 -10.53
N SER A 107 11.64 -10.06 -9.66
CA SER A 107 11.24 -8.71 -10.04
C SER A 107 11.82 -7.67 -9.08
N THR A 108 12.78 -6.89 -9.60
CA THR A 108 13.38 -5.74 -8.89
C THR A 108 12.37 -4.59 -8.70
N GLU A 109 11.40 -4.46 -9.61
CA GLU A 109 10.32 -3.48 -9.47
C GLU A 109 9.43 -3.80 -8.27
N VAL A 110 9.00 -5.06 -8.13
CA VAL A 110 8.22 -5.51 -6.97
C VAL A 110 8.98 -5.26 -5.68
N MET A 111 10.28 -5.58 -5.67
CA MET A 111 11.15 -5.36 -4.51
C MET A 111 11.19 -3.89 -4.11
N LYS A 112 11.44 -2.98 -5.06
CA LYS A 112 11.51 -1.53 -4.80
C LYS A 112 10.18 -0.97 -4.31
N SER A 113 9.08 -1.34 -4.97
CA SER A 113 7.73 -0.88 -4.59
C SER A 113 7.35 -1.41 -3.21
N MET A 114 7.66 -2.68 -2.90
CA MET A 114 7.43 -3.27 -1.57
C MET A 114 8.23 -2.55 -0.49
N GLN A 115 9.50 -2.23 -0.74
CA GLN A 115 10.34 -1.50 0.22
C GLN A 115 9.77 -0.12 0.57
N GLN A 116 9.24 0.60 -0.43
CA GLN A 116 8.59 1.90 -0.19
C GLN A 116 7.31 1.74 0.62
N LEU A 117 6.54 0.69 0.35
CA LEU A 117 5.28 0.41 1.05
C LEU A 117 5.47 -0.04 2.51
N ILE A 118 6.59 -0.68 2.85
CA ILE A 118 6.92 -1.03 4.23
C ILE A 118 7.07 0.21 5.11
N ARG A 119 7.46 1.35 4.53
CA ARG A 119 7.58 2.64 5.23
C ARG A 119 6.26 3.36 5.45
N VAL A 120 5.14 2.82 4.94
CA VAL A 120 3.80 3.38 5.07
C VAL A 120 3.10 2.70 6.25
N PRO A 121 2.93 3.35 7.41
CA PRO A 121 2.47 2.69 8.64
C PRO A 121 1.17 1.90 8.48
N GLU A 122 0.27 2.39 7.63
CA GLU A 122 -1.05 1.82 7.39
C GLU A 122 -1.01 0.45 6.72
N VAL A 123 0.04 0.16 5.94
CA VAL A 123 0.19 -1.11 5.23
C VAL A 123 1.47 -1.86 5.62
N ALA A 124 2.32 -1.27 6.46
CA ALA A 124 3.66 -1.76 6.77
C ALA A 124 3.69 -3.22 7.21
N GLN A 125 2.77 -3.63 8.08
CA GLN A 125 2.72 -5.01 8.58
C GLN A 125 2.39 -6.00 7.45
N THR A 126 1.31 -5.75 6.70
CA THR A 126 0.91 -6.58 5.56
C THR A 126 2.02 -6.67 4.52
N MET A 127 2.74 -5.58 4.25
CA MET A 127 3.84 -5.55 3.28
C MET A 127 5.08 -6.30 3.75
N ARG A 128 5.41 -6.24 5.05
CA ARG A 128 6.49 -7.05 5.63
C ARG A 128 6.18 -8.55 5.53
N ASP A 129 4.94 -8.95 5.79
CA ASP A 129 4.53 -10.35 5.71
C ASP A 129 4.52 -10.83 4.25
N LEU A 130 3.96 -10.03 3.33
CA LEU A 130 4.00 -10.31 1.89
C LEU A 130 5.43 -10.37 1.34
N SER A 131 6.31 -9.47 1.78
CA SER A 131 7.72 -9.46 1.38
C SER A 131 8.40 -10.79 1.75
N LYS A 132 8.22 -11.27 2.99
CA LYS A 132 8.75 -12.58 3.41
C LYS A 132 8.19 -13.75 2.59
N GLU A 133 6.89 -13.74 2.30
CA GLU A 133 6.26 -14.76 1.45
C GLU A 133 6.82 -14.73 0.01
N MET A 134 6.93 -13.54 -0.59
CA MET A 134 7.47 -13.34 -1.94
C MET A 134 8.96 -13.68 -2.06
N MET A 135 9.73 -13.47 -0.99
CA MET A 135 11.14 -13.84 -0.92
C MET A 135 11.31 -15.36 -0.95
N ARG A 136 10.51 -16.08 -0.13
CA ARG A 136 10.49 -17.56 -0.15
C ARG A 136 10.06 -18.12 -1.50
N ALA A 137 9.15 -17.43 -2.17
CA ALA A 137 8.68 -17.77 -3.51
C ALA A 137 9.66 -17.40 -4.63
N GLY A 138 10.77 -16.71 -4.33
CA GLY A 138 11.78 -16.31 -5.30
C GLY A 138 11.38 -15.16 -6.23
N ILE A 139 10.35 -14.38 -5.88
CA ILE A 139 9.94 -13.19 -6.64
C ILE A 139 10.81 -11.99 -6.30
N ILE A 140 11.18 -11.84 -5.02
CA ILE A 140 12.06 -10.77 -4.56
C ILE A 140 13.33 -11.38 -4.00
N GLU A 141 14.43 -10.64 -4.12
CA GLU A 141 15.69 -11.02 -3.49
C GLU A 141 15.64 -10.71 -2.00
N GLU A 142 16.61 -11.25 -1.26
CA GLU A 142 16.77 -10.93 0.15
C GLU A 142 16.98 -9.42 0.26
N MET A 143 15.95 -8.72 0.75
CA MET A 143 16.06 -7.28 0.99
C MET A 143 17.07 -7.15 2.13
N LEU A 144 18.26 -6.63 1.82
CA LEU A 144 19.14 -6.11 2.86
C LEU A 144 18.32 -5.04 3.57
N ASP A 145 18.01 -5.31 4.83
CA ASP A 145 17.30 -4.39 5.70
C ASP A 145 18.21 -3.15 5.87
N ASP A 146 18.12 -2.19 4.95
CA ASP A 146 18.61 -0.82 5.15
C ASP A 146 17.66 -0.11 6.14
N THR A 147 17.48 -0.73 7.31
CA THR A 147 16.74 -0.20 8.47
C THR A 147 17.69 0.31 9.56
N MET A 148 18.96 0.57 9.22
CA MET A 148 19.86 1.36 10.06
C MET A 148 20.06 2.75 9.45
N GLU A 149 19.07 3.64 9.66
CA GLU A 149 19.21 5.09 9.87
C GLU A 149 17.84 5.75 10.13
#